data_AF-A0A1C6HJK0-F1
#
_entry.id   AF-A0A1C6HJK0-F1
#
_cell.length_a   1.000
_cell.length_b   1.000
_cell.length_c   1.000
_cell.angle_alpha   90.00
_cell.angle_beta   90.00
_cell.angle_gamma   90.00
#
_symmetry.space_group_name_H-M   'P 1'
#
loop_
_entity.id
_entity.type
_entity.pdbx_description
1 polymer ?
#
loop_
_entity_poly.entity_id
_entity_poly.type
_entity_poly.pdbx_seq_one_letter_code
_entity_poly.pdbx_strand_id
1 'polypeptide(L)' 'MQGGGFAGTIQAYVPQSLLERYHSEIERVFGKGSCYILRLREQGAVKVI' A
#
# COMPACT_ATOMS: atom_id res chain seq x y z
N MET A 1 5.97 0.64 -9.51
CA MET A 1 5.68 1.60 -10.60
C MET A 1 4.32 2.21 -10.29
N GLN A 2 4.30 3.34 -9.59
CA GLN A 2 3.10 4.17 -9.45
C GLN A 2 3.19 5.24 -10.53
N GLY A 3 2.35 5.14 -11.55
CA GLY A 3 2.41 6.02 -12.72
C GLY A 3 1.04 6.61 -13.03
N GLY A 4 0.97 7.94 -13.14
CA GLY A 4 -0.20 8.67 -13.66
C GLY A 4 -0.32 10.12 -13.17
N GLY A 5 0.02 10.41 -11.90
CA GLY A 5 0.38 11.76 -11.45
C GLY A 5 -0.73 12.80 -11.25
N PHE A 6 -2.03 12.46 -11.26
CA PHE A 6 -3.08 13.48 -11.03
C PHE A 6 -4.09 13.14 -9.92
N ALA A 7 -4.38 11.86 -9.71
CA ALA A 7 -5.08 11.32 -8.54
C ALA A 7 -4.58 9.87 -8.38
N GLY A 8 -3.47 9.71 -7.67
CA GLY A 8 -2.67 8.49 -7.69
C GLY A 8 -2.57 7.82 -6.33
N THR A 9 -2.25 6.53 -6.36
CA THR A 9 -1.83 5.80 -5.17
C THR A 9 -0.36 6.09 -4.86
N ILE A 10 -0.06 6.23 -3.57
CA ILE A 10 1.32 6.28 -3.07
C ILE A 10 1.65 4.91 -2.51
N GLN A 11 2.77 4.32 -2.94
CA GLN A 11 3.34 3.14 -2.27
C GLN A 11 4.39 3.62 -1.29
N ALA A 12 4.24 3.23 -0.03
CA ALA A 12 5.19 3.53 1.04
C ALA A 12 5.77 2.23 1.60
N TYR A 13 7.08 2.23 1.85
CA TYR A 13 7.76 1.17 2.59
C TYR A 13 7.86 1.59 4.05
N VAL A 14 7.26 0.82 4.95
CA VAL A 14 7.13 1.16 6.36
C VAL A 14 7.65 -0.02 7.19
N PRO A 15 8.48 0.22 8.23
CA PRO A 15 8.84 -0.83 9.19
C PRO A 15 7.60 -1.46 9.81
N GLN A 16 7.63 -2.79 10.02
CA GLN A 16 6.48 -3.54 10.54
C GLN A 16 5.91 -2.95 11.85
N SER A 17 6.79 -2.50 12.76
CA SER A 17 6.40 -1.92 14.05
C SER A 17 5.64 -0.59 13.92
N LEU A 18 5.73 0.08 12.77
CA LEU A 18 5.08 1.36 12.51
C LEU A 18 3.88 1.24 11.55
N LEU A 19 3.61 0.03 11.03
CA LEU A 19 2.60 -0.19 9.99
C LEU A 19 1.21 0.27 10.40
N GLU A 20 0.74 -0.16 11.57
CA GLU A 20 -0.59 0.21 12.09
C GLU A 20 -0.73 1.71 12.28
N ARG A 21 0.30 2.35 12.86
CA ARG A 21 0.31 3.80 13.09
C ARG A 21 0.31 4.57 11.78
N TYR A 22 1.10 4.13 10.80
CA TYR A 22 1.12 4.77 9.49
C TYR A 22 -0.25 4.67 8.82
N HIS A 23 -0.86 3.48 8.81
CA HIS A 23 -2.19 3.26 8.25
C HIS A 23 -3.26 4.15 8.91
N SER A 24 -3.30 4.20 10.25
CA SER A 24 -4.30 5.01 10.97
C SER A 24 -4.15 6.50 10.71
N GLU A 25 -2.92 7.01 10.60
CA GLU A 25 -2.69 8.43 10.32
C GLU A 25 -3.04 8.80 8.87
N ILE A 26 -2.77 7.93 7.89
CA ILE A 26 -3.20 8.17 6.51
C ILE A 26 -4.73 8.18 6.41
N GLU A 27 -5.41 7.20 7.00
CA GLU A 27 -6.88 7.15 7.06
C GLU A 27 -7.46 8.39 7.75
N ARG A 28 -6.81 8.90 8.80
CA ARG A 28 -7.24 10.11 9.52
C ARG A 28 -7.14 11.37 8.67
N VAL A 29 -6.09 11.49 7.84
CA VAL A 29 -5.82 12.69 7.03
C VAL A 29 -6.59 12.66 5.70
N PHE A 30 -6.64 11.50 5.04
CA PHE A 30 -7.20 11.35 3.69
C PHE A 30 -8.60 10.72 3.67
N GLY A 31 -9.10 10.29 4.83
CA GLY A 31 -10.42 9.70 4.98
C GLY A 31 -10.40 8.16 4.99
N LYS A 32 -11.51 7.58 5.45
CA LYS A 32 -11.64 6.13 5.58
C LYS A 32 -11.55 5.42 4.22
N GLY A 33 -10.75 4.37 4.13
CA GLY A 33 -10.55 3.56 2.92
C GLY A 33 -9.55 4.16 1.92
N SER A 34 -8.69 5.09 2.38
CA SER A 34 -7.63 5.72 1.58
C SER A 34 -6.28 5.00 1.68
N CYS A 35 -6.08 4.14 2.68
CA CYS A 35 -4.87 3.36 2.89
C CYS A 35 -5.14 1.86 2.82
N TYR A 36 -4.25 1.12 2.13
CA TYR A 36 -4.33 -0.34 2.03
C TYR A 36 -2.98 -0.96 2.32
N ILE A 37 -2.94 -1.91 3.27
CA ILE A 37 -1.75 -2.70 3.55
C ILE A 37 -1.62 -3.78 2.47
N LEU A 38 -0.58 -3.67 1.64
CA LEU A 38 -0.31 -4.64 0.58
C LEU A 38 0.66 -5.72 1.07
N ARG A 39 0.32 -6.98 0.81
CA ARG A 39 1.26 -8.09 0.98
C ARG A 39 1.95 -8.37 -0.35
N LEU A 40 3.28 -8.25 -0.37
CA LEU A 40 4.06 -8.67 -1.51
C LEU A 40 4.10 -10.20 -1.55
N ARG A 41 3.78 -10.76 -2.72
CA ARG A 41 3.99 -12.17 -3.00
C ARG A 41 5.47 -12.41 -3.31
N GLU A 42 6.01 -13.52 -2.82
CA GLU A 42 7.41 -13.90 -3.10
C GLU A 42 7.63 -14.29 -4.56
N GLN A 43 6.57 -14.75 -5.24
CA GLN A 43 6.64 -15.28 -6.59
C GLN A 43 5.82 -14.41 -7.55
N GLY A 44 6.36 -14.21 -8.76
CA GLY A 44 5.70 -13.52 -9.85
C GLY A 44 4.58 -14.34 -10.49
N ALA A 45 4.37 -14.17 -11.80
CA ALA A 45 3.46 -15.05 -12.53
C ALA A 45 4.01 -16.48 -12.51
N VAL A 46 3.15 -17.46 -12.21
CA VAL A 46 3.48 -18.89 -12.24
C VAL A 46 2.69 -19.57 -13.35
N LYS A 47 3.26 -20.61 -13.96
CA LYS A 47 2.56 -21.42 -14.97
C LYS A 47 1.54 -22.32 -14.28
N VAL A 48 0.30 -22.30 -14.74
CA VAL A 48 -0.73 -23.28 -14.36
C VAL A 48 -0.65 -24.46 -15.34
N ILE A 49 -0.64 -25.69 -14.81
CA ILE A 49 -0.52 -26.95 -15.57
C ILE A 49 -1.92 -27.48 -15.87
#